data_AF-A0A8J8FXC0-F1
#
_entry.id   AF-A0A8J8FXC0-F1
#
_cell.length_a   1.000
_cell.length_b   1.000
_cell.length_c   1.000
_cell.angle_alpha   90.00
_cell.angle_beta   90.00
_cell.angle_gamma   90.00
#
_symmetry.space_group_name_H-M   'P 1'
#
loop_
_entity.id
_entity.type
_entity.pdbx_description
1 polymer ?
#
loop_
_entity_poly.entity_id
_entity_poly.type
_entity_poly.pdbx_seq_one_letter_code
_entity_poly.pdbx_strand_id
1 'polypeptide(L)' 'MKYLNYFDVPDEELKSQDIKEYLHSIYKKIKVPKGKITSMQVLPHEEEGMRRICAIYEVDEKIKRAR' A
#
# COMPACT_ATOMS: atom_id res chain seq x y z
N MET A 1 -2.53 14.47 -3.04
CA MET A 1 -1.64 14.22 -1.87
C MET A 1 -0.95 12.87 -2.04
N LYS A 2 0.31 12.71 -1.61
CA LYS A 2 1.05 11.45 -1.69
C LYS A 2 1.38 10.93 -0.29
N TYR A 3 1.17 9.64 -0.06
CA TYR A 3 1.45 8.96 1.19
C TYR A 3 2.52 7.89 0.96
N LEU A 4 3.62 8.00 1.69
CA LEU A 4 4.64 6.96 1.77
C LEU A 4 4.27 6.02 2.91
N ASN A 5 4.04 4.74 2.61
CA ASN A 5 3.66 3.74 3.60
C ASN A 5 4.63 2.57 3.57
N TYR A 6 4.90 2.02 4.75
CA TYR A 6 5.68 0.80 4.93
C TYR A 6 4.76 -0.27 5.50
N PHE A 7 4.77 -1.45 4.88
CA PHE A 7 3.98 -2.60 5.30
C PHE A 7 4.91 -3.77 5.55
N ASP A 8 4.85 -4.32 6.75
CA ASP A 8 5.57 -5.56 7.07
C ASP A 8 4.63 -6.73 6.77
N VAL A 9 5.00 -7.54 5.79
CA VAL A 9 4.14 -8.60 5.23
C VAL A 9 4.89 -9.93 5.29
N PRO A 10 4.29 -10.98 5.86
CA PRO A 10 4.91 -12.30 5.89
C PRO A 10 4.99 -12.90 4.48
N ASP A 11 6.05 -13.65 4.20
CA ASP A 11 6.34 -14.26 2.90
C ASP A 11 5.21 -15.19 2.41
N GLU A 12 4.47 -15.82 3.32
CA GLU A 12 3.32 -16.68 3.01
C GLU A 12 2.18 -15.91 2.32
N GLU A 13 1.92 -14.67 2.77
CA GLU A 13 0.90 -13.79 2.18
C GLU A 13 1.33 -13.29 0.79
N LEU A 14 2.64 -13.13 0.55
CA LEU A 14 3.19 -12.68 -0.74
C LEU A 14 3.18 -13.76 -1.82
N LYS A 15 3.20 -15.04 -1.43
CA LYS A 15 3.11 -16.17 -2.37
C LYS A 15 1.69 -16.43 -2.84
N SER A 16 0.68 -16.09 -2.03
CA SER A 16 -0.72 -16.47 -2.27
C SER A 16 -1.54 -15.42 -3.01
N GLN A 17 -1.10 -14.16 -3.06
CA GLN A 17 -1.86 -13.07 -3.70
C GLN A 17 -0.94 -12.05 -4.37
N ASP A 18 -1.46 -11.32 -5.35
CA ASP A 18 -0.73 -10.20 -5.94
C ASP A 18 -0.56 -9.08 -4.90
N ILE A 19 0.66 -8.61 -4.71
CA ILE A 19 1.02 -7.58 -3.72
C ILE A 19 0.17 -6.30 -3.92
N LYS A 20 -0.18 -5.96 -5.16
CA LYS A 20 -1.02 -4.78 -5.41
C LYS A 20 -2.43 -5.00 -4.88
N GLU A 21 -3.02 -6.17 -5.08
CA GLU A 21 -4.36 -6.48 -4.56
C GLU A 21 -4.38 -6.44 -3.03
N TYR A 22 -3.33 -6.99 -2.40
CA TYR A 22 -3.15 -6.91 -0.95
C TYR A 22 -3.12 -5.47 -0.45
N LEU A 23 -2.26 -4.64 -1.03
CA LEU A 23 -2.15 -3.22 -0.67
C LEU A 23 -3.46 -2.48 -0.92
N HIS A 24 -4.14 -2.73 -2.04
CA HIS A 24 -5.46 -2.16 -2.33
C HIS A 24 -6.50 -2.56 -1.27
N SER A 25 -6.48 -3.82 -0.80
CA SER A 25 -7.34 -4.30 0.28
C SER A 25 -7.05 -3.57 1.59
N ILE A 26 -5.78 -3.36 1.95
CA ILE A 26 -5.38 -2.58 3.12
C ILE A 26 -5.89 -1.14 3.01
N TYR A 27 -5.61 -0.46 1.90
CA TYR A 27 -6.05 0.92 1.68
C TYR A 27 -7.58 1.06 1.75
N LYS A 28 -8.32 0.04 1.30
CA LYS A 28 -9.78 -0.03 1.44
C LYS A 28 -10.21 -0.21 2.90
N LYS A 29 -9.52 -1.06 3.68
CA LYS A 29 -9.83 -1.29 5.11
C LYS A 29 -9.63 -0.04 5.96
N ILE A 30 -8.54 0.69 5.73
CA ILE A 30 -8.23 1.92 6.49
C ILE A 30 -8.97 3.17 5.94
N LYS A 31 -9.91 2.98 5.00
CA LYS A 31 -10.76 4.03 4.40
C LYS A 31 -9.97 5.19 3.78
N VAL A 32 -8.83 4.92 3.11
CA VAL A 32 -8.11 5.99 2.41
C VAL A 32 -8.97 6.50 1.25
N PRO A 33 -9.03 7.82 1.01
CA PRO A 33 -9.68 8.36 -0.16
C PRO A 33 -9.15 7.74 -1.46
N LYS A 34 -10.01 7.69 -2.48
CA LYS A 34 -9.68 7.06 -3.77
C LYS A 34 -8.37 7.61 -4.32
N GLY A 35 -7.49 6.69 -4.70
CA GLY A 35 -6.17 6.96 -5.22
C GLY A 35 -5.60 5.72 -5.88
N LYS A 36 -4.31 5.80 -6.20
CA LYS A 36 -3.57 4.73 -6.86
C LYS A 36 -2.19 4.57 -6.24
N ILE A 37 -1.69 3.34 -6.23
CA ILE A 37 -0.30 3.06 -5.90
C ILE A 37 0.53 3.47 -7.11
N THR A 38 1.38 4.49 -6.95
CA THR A 38 2.21 5.04 -8.04
C THR A 38 3.58 4.38 -8.10
N SER A 39 4.09 3.93 -6.97
CA SER A 39 5.35 3.21 -6.87
C SER A 39 5.27 2.22 -5.71
N MET A 40 5.94 1.08 -5.86
CA MET A 40 6.11 0.09 -4.80
C MET A 40 7.50 -0.53 -4.89
N GLN A 41 8.11 -0.79 -3.74
CA GLN A 41 9.40 -1.46 -3.65
C GLN A 41 9.38 -2.45 -2.49
N VAL A 42 9.88 -3.66 -2.76
CA VAL A 42 10.09 -4.67 -1.73
C VAL A 42 11.48 -4.48 -1.14
N LEU A 43 11.54 -4.36 0.17
CA LEU A 43 12.74 -4.18 0.96
C LEU A 43 12.95 -5.44 1.83
N PRO A 44 14.22 -5.81 2.08
CA PRO A 44 14.54 -6.85 3.06
C PRO A 44 14.07 -6.41 4.46
N HIS A 45 13.61 -7.36 5.26
CA HIS A 45 13.24 -7.18 6.65
C HIS A 45 14.25 -7.90 7.56
N GLU A 46 14.37 -7.46 8.81
CA GLU A 46 15.29 -8.06 9.78
C GLU A 46 14.80 -9.43 10.30
N GLU A 47 13.48 -9.65 10.27
CA GLU A 47 12.86 -10.93 10.62
C GLU A 47 12.81 -11.89 9.42
N GLU A 48 13.24 -13.13 9.66
CA GLU A 48 13.18 -14.21 8.69
C GLU A 48 11.72 -14.55 8.34
N GLY A 49 11.39 -14.59 7.05
CA GLY A 49 10.02 -14.85 6.58
C GLY A 49 9.12 -13.61 6.55
N MET A 50 9.65 -12.41 6.77
CA MET A 50 8.95 -11.14 6.57
C MET A 50 9.60 -10.35 5.43
N ARG A 51 8.80 -9.59 4.69
CA ARG A 51 9.30 -8.55 3.78
C ARG A 51 8.63 -7.22 4.08
N ARG A 52 9.40 -6.16 3.96
CA ARG A 52 8.86 -4.80 4.06
C ARG A 52 8.51 -4.29 2.68
N ILE A 53 7.28 -3.89 2.47
CA ILE A 53 6.83 -3.26 1.23
C ILE A 53 6.69 -1.77 1.47
N CYS A 54 7.49 -1.00 0.76
CA CYS A 54 7.34 0.44 0.66
C CYS A 54 6.39 0.75 -0.51
N ALA A 55 5.28 1.43 -0.25
CA ALA A 55 4.32 1.81 -1.28
C ALA A 55 4.00 3.32 -1.20
N ILE A 56 4.00 3.97 -2.37
CA ILE A 56 3.61 5.37 -2.54
C ILE A 56 2.18 5.41 -3.07
N TYR A 57 1.24 5.80 -2.21
CA TYR A 57 -0.15 5.97 -2.57
C TYR A 57 -0.45 7.44 -2.89
N GLU A 58 -0.84 7.71 -4.12
CA GLU A 58 -1.28 9.03 -4.56
C GLU A 58 -2.81 9.08 -4.50
N VAL A 59 -3.34 9.96 -3.67
CA VAL A 59 -4.78 10.19 -3.56
C VAL A 59 -5.22 11.12 -4.68
N ASP A 60 -6.25 10.70 -5.40
CA ASP A 60 -6.95 11.46 -6.42
C ASP A 60 -7.84 12.48 -5.70
N GLU A 61 -7.23 13.60 -5.30
CA GLU A 61 -7.94 14.73 -4.68
C GLU A 61 -8.84 15.40 -5.72
N LYS A 62 -10.01 14.81 -6.00
CA LYS A 62 -11.17 15.59 -6.42
C LYS A 62 -11.79 16.22 -5.17
N ILE A 63 -11.09 17.19 -4.57
CA ILE A 63 -11.73 18.11 -3.64
C ILE A 63 -12.69 18.95 -4.49
N LYS A 64 -13.94 18.49 -4.65
CA LYS A 64 -15.04 19.40 -4.92
C LYS A 64 -15.14 20.29 -3.69
N ARG A 65 -14.50 21.47 -3.74
CA ARG A 65 -14.84 22.57 -2.85
C ARG A 65 -16.34 22.83 -3.04
N ALA A 66 -17.16 22.38 -2.10
CA ALA A 66 -18.50 22.93 -1.96
C ALA A 66 -18.30 24.39 -1.51
N ARG A 67 -18.77 25.31 -2.35
CA ARG A 67 -18.85 26.73 -2.05
C ARG A 67 -19.76 26.98 -0.85
#